data_AF-A0A2N5A6R6-F1
#
_entry.id   AF-A0A2N5A6R6-F1
#
_cell.length_a   1.000
_cell.length_b   1.000
_cell.length_c   1.000
_cell.angle_alpha   90.00
_cell.angle_beta   90.00
_cell.angle_gamma   90.00
#
_symmetry.space_group_name_H-M   'P 1'
#
loop_
_entity.id
_entity.type
_entity.pdbx_description
1 polymer ?
#
loop_
_entity_poly.entity_id
_entity_poly.type
_entity_poly.pdbx_seq_one_letter_code
_entity_poly.pdbx_strand_id
1 'polypeptide(L)' 'MSTQMMKAVQQHAFGGPEVLSYEDAPLPVLQAGEVLVQVHAVG' A
#
# COMPACT_ATOMS: atom_id res chain seq x y z
N MET A 1 6.39 -18.63 6.46
CA MET A 1 6.51 -17.57 5.43
C MET A 1 6.33 -16.24 6.15
N SER A 2 7.37 -15.41 6.21
CA SER A 2 7.26 -14.06 6.78
C SER A 2 6.46 -13.19 5.82
N THR A 3 5.42 -12.51 6.29
CA THR A 3 4.70 -11.51 5.49
C THR A 3 5.58 -10.29 5.37
N GLN A 4 6.10 -10.01 4.18
CA GLN A 4 6.77 -8.74 3.93
C GLN A 4 5.73 -7.60 3.87
N MET A 5 6.07 -6.48 4.49
CA MET A 5 5.22 -5.29 4.57
C MET A 5 5.84 -4.12 3.81
N MET A 6 5.02 -3.15 3.42
CA MET A 6 5.41 -1.86 2.87
C MET A 6 4.65 -0.74 3.58
N LYS A 7 5.16 0.49 3.51
CA LYS A 7 4.42 1.65 3.96
C LYS A 7 3.41 2.10 2.90
N ALA A 8 2.17 2.33 3.32
CA ALA A 8 1.09 2.80 2.46
C ALA A 8 0.19 3.79 3.21
N VAL A 9 -0.48 4.66 2.45
CA VAL A 9 -1.62 5.42 2.97
C VAL A 9 -2.87 4.56 2.79
N GLN A 10 -3.54 4.20 3.88
CA GLN A 10 -4.79 3.44 3.86
C GLN A 10 -5.98 4.30 4.31
N GLN A 11 -7.14 4.00 3.75
CA GLN A 11 -8.41 4.60 4.13
C GLN A 11 -9.33 3.49 4.63
N HIS A 12 -9.68 3.54 5.92
CA HIS A 12 -10.56 2.55 6.55
C HIS A 12 -12.01 3.01 6.65
N ALA A 13 -12.26 4.31 6.49
CA ALA A 13 -13.58 4.93 6.53
C ALA A 13 -13.68 6.10 5.55
N PHE A 14 -14.90 6.45 5.14
CA PHE A 14 -15.16 7.66 4.35
C PHE A 14 -15.09 8.92 5.22
N GLY A 15 -14.55 10.02 4.70
CA GLY A 15 -14.40 11.28 5.43
C GLY A 15 -13.43 12.24 4.74
N GLY A 16 -12.97 13.26 5.47
CA GLY A 16 -11.91 14.15 5.01
C GLY A 16 -10.51 13.53 5.15
N PRO A 17 -9.44 14.29 4.92
CA PRO A 17 -8.05 13.79 4.96
C PRO A 17 -7.65 13.11 6.28
N GLU A 18 -8.34 13.41 7.37
CA GLU A 18 -8.13 12.82 8.69
C GLU A 18 -8.37 11.30 8.74
N VAL A 19 -9.08 10.73 7.77
CA VAL A 19 -9.34 9.28 7.68
C VAL A 19 -8.18 8.50 7.05
N LEU A 20 -7.16 9.19 6.55
CA LEU A 20 -5.99 8.58 5.93
C LEU A 20 -4.94 8.24 6.98
N SER A 21 -4.53 6.96 7.05
CA SER A 21 -3.48 6.48 7.95
C SER A 21 -2.24 6.06 7.17
N TYR A 22 -1.06 6.49 7.64
CA TYR A 22 0.22 6.02 7.11
C TYR A 22 0.70 4.83 7.94
N GLU A 23 0.61 3.62 7.37
CA GLU A 23 0.79 2.37 8.10
C GLU A 23 1.46 1.28 7.25
N ASP A 24 1.78 0.15 7.89
CA ASP A 24 2.29 -1.02 7.20
C ASP A 24 1.15 -1.81 6.56
N ALA A 25 1.25 -2.06 5.25
CA ALA A 25 0.36 -2.91 4.48
C ALA A 25 1.16 -4.10 3.89
N PRO A 26 0.54 -5.26 3.66
CA PRO A 26 1.23 -6.39 3.04
C PRO A 26 1.70 -6.04 1.63
N LEU A 27 2.89 -6.52 1.24
CA LEU A 27 3.31 -6.43 -0.15
C LEU A 27 2.34 -7.22 -1.05
N PRO A 28 1.97 -6.67 -2.22
CA PRO A 28 1.15 -7.41 -3.18
C PRO A 28 1.91 -8.60 -3.76
N VAL A 29 1.17 -9.65 -4.09
CA VAL A 29 1.70 -10.89 -4.69
C VAL A 29 1.56 -10.82 -6.21
N LEU A 30 2.70 -10.81 -6.91
CA LEU A 30 2.71 -10.75 -8.38
C LEU A 30 2.13 -12.00 -9.03
N GLN A 31 1.31 -11.77 -10.06
CA GLN A 31 0.81 -12.78 -10.98
C GLN A 31 1.57 -12.73 -12.32
N ALA A 32 1.32 -13.73 -13.17
CA ALA A 32 1.93 -13.80 -14.50
C ALA A 32 1.52 -12.58 -15.34
N GLY A 33 2.53 -11.86 -15.85
CA GLY A 33 2.33 -10.64 -16.65
C GLY A 33 2.26 -9.34 -15.85
N GLU A 34 2.36 -9.39 -14.51
CA GLU A 34 2.39 -8.21 -13.66
C GLU A 34 3.84 -7.79 -13.33
N VAL A 35 3.99 -6.53 -12.90
CA VAL A 35 5.25 -5.98 -12.38
C VAL A 35 5.02 -5.32 -11.03
N LEU A 36 6.00 -5.47 -10.13
CA LEU A 36 5.98 -4.79 -8.82
C LEU A 36 6.79 -3.50 -8.93
N VAL A 37 6.16 -2.37 -8.64
CA VAL A 37 6.79 -1.06 -8.71
C VAL A 37 7.10 -0.56 -7.31
N GLN A 38 8.36 -0.20 -7.07
CA GLN A 38 8.73 0.60 -5.91
C GLN A 38 8.41 2.06 -6.20
N VAL A 39 7.38 2.61 -5.56
CA VAL A 39 6.93 3.98 -5.81
C VAL A 39 7.90 4.97 -5.18
N HIS A 40 8.42 5.91 -5.98
CA HIS A 40 9.25 7.03 -5.52
C HIS A 40 8.48 8.34 -5.36
N ALA A 41 7.44 8.54 -6.17
CA ALA A 41 6.57 9.70 -6.13
C ALA A 41 5.17 9.34 -6.68
N VAL A 42 4.14 9.99 -6.14
CA VAL A 42 2.75 9.93 -6.59
C VAL A 42 2.15 11.34 -6.46
N GLY A 43 1.22 11.71 -7.34
CA GLY A 43 0.60 13.03 -7.40
C GLY A 43 -0.89 12.97 -7.62
#